data_AF-A0A2K3M884-F1
#
_entry.id   AF-A0A2K3M884-F1
#
_cell.length_a   1.000
_cell.length_b   1.000
_cell.length_c   1.000
_cell.angle_alpha   90.00
_cell.angle_beta   90.00
_cell.angle_gamma   90.00
#
_symmetry.space_group_name_H-M   'P 1'
#
loop_
_entity.id
_entity.type
_entity.pdbx_description
1 polymer ?
#
loop_
_entity_poly.entity_id
_entity_poly.type
_entity_poly.pdbx_seq_one_letter_code
_entity_poly.pdbx_strand_id
1 'polypeptide(L)'
;MTKKHTNKLPLLNFSQQTSSSKVDLLEEKLLALCHKIHQLQCKDMLKEKELPVAFVTFKSRSAAAVAAQLQQHTHPLLWVTELAPEPRDVSWRNLRVSYRVVPLYRLGVVIAASLLTIFFAIPVTAVQGIAKYEKLKKWFPPAMAVQLIPGLSSIVTGYLPSVVLKGFIYIVPFAMFAMAKVSGYVSRRSLFDTIGKFISHPKIIPSQLATAVSAQ
;
A
#
# COMPACT_ATOMS: atom_id res chain seq x y z
N MET A 1 11.98 -78.89 -10.60
CA MET A 1 11.31 -77.89 -11.45
C MET A 1 10.70 -76.83 -10.53
N THR A 2 11.46 -75.77 -10.22
CA THR A 2 11.47 -74.44 -10.87
C THR A 2 10.56 -73.43 -10.17
N LYS A 3 11.23 -72.54 -9.42
CA LYS A 3 10.88 -71.18 -8.99
C LYS A 3 9.61 -70.57 -9.60
N LYS A 4 8.83 -69.88 -8.76
CA LYS A 4 8.42 -68.50 -9.09
C LYS A 4 8.24 -67.64 -7.84
N HIS A 5 9.33 -66.98 -7.49
CA HIS A 5 9.40 -65.86 -6.56
C HIS A 5 8.66 -64.67 -7.18
N THR A 6 7.45 -64.34 -6.73
CA THR A 6 6.80 -63.08 -7.08
C THR A 6 7.08 -62.05 -6.00
N ASN A 7 8.28 -61.46 -6.09
CA ASN A 7 8.61 -60.16 -5.49
C ASN A 7 7.75 -59.07 -6.13
N LYS A 8 6.47 -58.95 -5.74
CA LYS A 8 5.67 -57.78 -6.11
C LYS A 8 5.65 -56.78 -4.95
N LEU A 9 6.59 -55.85 -5.09
CA LEU A 9 6.61 -54.44 -4.67
C LEU A 9 6.67 -54.08 -3.17
N PRO A 10 7.90 -54.01 -2.61
CA PRO A 10 8.23 -53.20 -1.43
C PRO A 10 8.04 -51.68 -1.67
N LEU A 11 8.01 -51.24 -2.93
CA LEU A 11 7.96 -49.82 -3.30
C LEU A 11 6.61 -49.15 -2.98
N LEU A 12 5.50 -49.90 -3.02
CA LEU A 12 4.18 -49.38 -2.64
C LEU A 12 4.12 -49.10 -1.14
N ASN A 13 4.56 -50.04 -0.31
CA ASN A 13 4.63 -49.85 1.15
C ASN A 13 5.57 -48.71 1.53
N PHE A 14 6.70 -48.54 0.84
CA PHE A 14 7.61 -47.43 1.09
C PHE A 14 6.98 -46.07 0.75
N SER A 15 6.27 -45.97 -0.39
CA SER A 15 5.55 -44.75 -0.80
C SER A 15 4.37 -44.42 0.13
N GLN A 16 3.69 -45.45 0.64
CA GLN A 16 2.56 -45.32 1.54
C GLN A 16 3.02 -44.97 2.97
N GLN A 17 4.18 -45.50 3.39
CA GLN A 17 4.79 -45.18 4.67
C GLN A 17 5.41 -43.78 4.70
N THR A 18 6.07 -43.34 3.61
CA THR A 18 6.49 -41.93 3.51
C THR A 18 5.31 -40.97 3.44
N SER A 19 4.17 -41.40 2.91
CA SER A 19 2.93 -40.60 2.92
C SER A 19 2.32 -40.54 4.32
N SER A 20 2.26 -41.67 5.05
CA SER A 20 1.81 -41.73 6.45
C SER A 20 2.68 -40.85 7.34
N SER A 21 4.01 -40.99 7.28
CA SER A 21 4.92 -40.17 8.11
C SER A 21 4.84 -38.68 7.80
N LYS A 22 4.52 -38.28 6.57
CA LYS A 22 4.27 -36.87 6.22
C LYS A 22 2.92 -36.37 6.75
N VAL A 23 1.90 -37.22 6.76
CA VAL A 23 0.59 -36.93 7.35
C VAL A 23 0.74 -36.79 8.86
N ASP A 24 1.44 -37.71 9.52
CA ASP A 24 1.73 -37.67 10.96
C ASP A 24 2.51 -36.39 11.33
N LEU A 25 3.53 -36.03 10.53
CA LEU A 25 4.28 -34.78 10.71
C LEU A 25 3.43 -33.52 10.48
N LEU A 26 2.50 -33.55 9.52
CA LEU A 26 1.61 -32.42 9.26
C LEU A 26 0.56 -32.27 10.36
N GLU A 27 0.06 -33.39 10.89
CA GLU A 27 -0.87 -33.45 12.02
C GLU A 27 -0.20 -32.93 13.29
N GLU A 28 1.05 -33.30 13.57
CA GLU A 28 1.84 -32.75 14.66
C GLU A 28 2.02 -31.23 14.53
N LYS A 29 2.37 -30.74 13.32
CA LYS A 29 2.49 -29.30 13.07
C LYS A 29 1.15 -28.57 13.20
N LEU A 30 0.05 -29.19 12.78
CA LEU A 30 -1.29 -28.63 12.89
C LEU A 30 -1.71 -28.53 14.36
N LEU A 31 -1.49 -29.58 15.15
CA LEU A 31 -1.74 -29.60 16.59
C LEU A 31 -0.89 -28.56 17.32
N ALA A 32 0.40 -28.44 16.98
CA ALA A 32 1.27 -27.40 17.52
C ALA A 32 0.77 -25.99 17.17
N LEU A 33 0.25 -25.79 15.95
CA LEU A 33 -0.34 -24.51 15.53
C LEU A 33 -1.65 -24.21 16.29
N CYS A 34 -2.54 -25.20 16.41
CA CYS A 34 -3.79 -25.10 17.17
C CYS A 34 -3.52 -24.75 18.63
N HIS A 35 -2.56 -25.42 19.26
CA HIS A 35 -2.15 -25.12 20.64
C HIS A 35 -1.63 -23.68 20.75
N LYS A 36 -0.81 -23.23 19.80
CA LYS A 36 -0.28 -21.86 19.78
C LYS A 36 -1.37 -20.81 19.57
N ILE A 37 -2.35 -21.08 18.71
CA ILE A 37 -3.51 -20.20 18.48
C ILE A 37 -4.35 -20.10 19.76
N HIS A 38 -4.67 -21.23 20.39
CA HIS A 38 -5.44 -21.27 21.63
C HIS A 38 -4.72 -20.50 22.75
N GLN A 39 -3.40 -20.68 22.88
CA GLN A 39 -2.59 -19.96 23.85
C GLN A 39 -2.59 -18.44 23.61
N LEU A 40 -2.51 -18.00 22.34
CA LEU A 40 -2.60 -16.57 21.99
C LEU A 40 -3.98 -16.00 22.29
N GLN A 41 -5.05 -16.74 21.99
CA GLN A 41 -6.42 -16.33 22.30
C GLN A 41 -6.65 -16.20 23.80
N CYS A 42 -6.23 -17.18 24.61
CA CYS A 42 -6.32 -17.10 26.07
C CYS A 42 -5.53 -15.90 26.62
N LYS A 43 -4.31 -15.65 26.10
CA LYS A 43 -3.51 -14.49 26.52
C LYS A 43 -4.16 -13.16 26.16
N ASP A 44 -4.77 -13.03 24.98
CA ASP A 44 -5.44 -11.81 24.56
C ASP A 44 -6.75 -11.58 25.35
N MET A 45 -7.50 -12.65 25.65
CA MET A 45 -8.71 -12.58 26.51
C MET A 45 -8.37 -12.13 27.93
N LEU A 46 -7.31 -12.68 28.53
CA LEU A 46 -6.84 -12.29 29.86
C LEU A 46 -6.27 -10.86 29.91
N LYS A 47 -5.92 -10.27 28.77
CA LYS A 47 -5.31 -8.94 28.69
C LYS A 47 -6.33 -7.82 28.50
N GLU A 48 -7.64 -8.11 28.40
CA GLU A 48 -8.72 -7.15 28.17
C GLU A 48 -8.30 -5.97 27.28
N LYS A 49 -7.65 -6.28 26.14
CA LYS A 49 -7.30 -5.24 25.16
C LYS A 49 -8.56 -4.87 24.40
N GLU A 50 -9.42 -4.09 25.04
CA GLU A 50 -10.55 -3.45 24.39
C GLU A 50 -10.02 -2.56 23.26
N LEU A 51 -10.49 -2.83 22.05
CA LEU A 51 -10.19 -1.96 20.93
C LEU A 51 -11.07 -0.71 21.05
N PRO A 52 -10.56 0.49 20.71
CA PRO A 52 -11.34 1.73 20.74
C PRO A 52 -12.32 1.83 19.55
N VAL A 53 -12.88 0.71 19.11
CA VAL A 53 -13.80 0.60 17.98
C VAL A 53 -14.90 -0.39 18.32
N ALA A 54 -16.15 -0.04 18.00
CA ALA A 54 -17.32 -0.88 18.22
C ALA A 54 -18.24 -0.84 16.99
N PHE A 55 -18.99 -1.92 16.79
CA PHE A 55 -20.06 -1.98 15.81
C PHE A 55 -21.40 -1.74 16.51
N VAL A 56 -22.20 -0.82 15.97
CA VAL A 56 -23.50 -0.45 16.53
C VAL A 56 -24.58 -0.80 15.51
N THR A 57 -25.61 -1.52 15.95
CA THR A 57 -26.75 -1.91 15.11
C THR A 57 -28.01 -1.18 15.56
N PHE A 58 -28.77 -0.67 14.61
CA PHE A 58 -30.03 0.05 14.87
C PHE A 58 -31.23 -0.77 14.38
N LYS A 59 -32.39 -0.58 15.02
CA LYS A 59 -33.66 -1.20 14.59
C LYS A 59 -34.15 -0.65 13.24
N SER A 60 -33.82 0.59 12.91
CA SER A 60 -34.21 1.25 11.66
C SER A 60 -33.00 1.66 10.84
N ARG A 61 -33.11 1.50 9.51
CA ARG A 61 -32.08 1.90 8.54
C ARG A 61 -31.89 3.41 8.50
N SER A 62 -32.96 4.19 8.63
CA SER A 62 -32.89 5.66 8.65
C SER A 62 -32.10 6.14 9.87
N ALA A 63 -32.36 5.56 11.04
CA ALA A 63 -31.63 5.89 12.27
C ALA A 63 -30.13 5.59 12.14
N ALA A 64 -29.76 4.44 11.55
CA ALA A 64 -28.36 4.10 11.29
C ALA A 64 -27.68 5.10 10.34
N ALA A 65 -28.36 5.49 9.25
CA ALA A 65 -27.82 6.44 8.28
C ALA A 65 -27.60 7.82 8.89
N VAL A 66 -28.58 8.30 9.69
CA VAL A 66 -28.48 9.57 10.41
C VAL A 66 -27.35 9.51 11.44
N ALA A 67 -27.28 8.46 12.25
CA ALA A 67 -26.23 8.30 13.26
C ALA A 67 -24.82 8.27 12.64
N ALA A 68 -24.66 7.66 11.47
CA ALA A 68 -23.37 7.62 10.76
C ALA A 68 -22.95 8.98 10.16
N GLN A 69 -23.91 9.88 9.91
CA GLN A 69 -23.64 11.19 9.30
C GLN A 69 -23.52 12.32 10.32
N LEU A 70 -24.11 12.18 11.51
CA LEU A 70 -24.06 13.20 12.56
C LEU A 70 -22.78 13.12 13.38
N GLN A 71 -22.20 14.28 13.65
CA GLN A 71 -21.10 14.41 14.58
C GLN A 71 -21.61 14.21 16.02
N GLN A 72 -21.16 13.14 16.67
CA GLN A 72 -21.64 12.73 17.99
C GLN A 72 -21.01 13.53 19.15
N HIS A 73 -19.83 14.13 18.94
CA HIS A 73 -19.09 14.85 19.97
C HIS A 73 -18.48 16.15 19.43
N THR A 74 -18.33 17.17 20.26
CA THR A 74 -17.66 18.44 19.92
C THR A 74 -16.26 18.27 19.34
N HIS A 75 -15.53 17.24 19.78
CA HIS A 75 -14.17 16.98 19.31
C HIS A 75 -14.22 16.01 18.11
N PRO A 76 -13.79 16.44 16.91
CA PRO A 76 -14.03 15.70 15.66
C PRO A 76 -13.22 14.40 15.51
N LEU A 77 -12.19 14.20 16.34
CA LEU A 77 -11.40 12.95 16.35
C LEU A 77 -11.89 11.92 17.38
N LEU A 78 -12.91 12.24 18.16
CA LEU A 78 -13.53 11.33 19.12
C LEU A 78 -14.90 10.91 18.59
N TRP A 79 -15.25 9.63 18.75
CA TRP A 79 -16.55 9.07 18.33
C TRP A 79 -16.85 9.27 16.84
N VAL A 80 -15.87 8.97 15.98
CA VAL A 80 -16.04 8.98 14.52
C VAL A 80 -16.93 7.82 14.11
N THR A 81 -18.08 8.14 13.52
CA THR A 81 -19.05 7.17 13.01
C THR A 81 -18.94 7.07 11.49
N GLU A 82 -18.84 5.85 10.98
CA GLU A 82 -18.90 5.57 9.54
C GLU A 82 -19.91 4.45 9.29
N LEU A 83 -20.44 4.38 8.06
CA LEU A 83 -21.27 3.26 7.66
C LEU A 83 -20.43 1.98 7.71
N ALA A 84 -20.90 0.99 8.48
CA ALA A 84 -20.20 -0.26 8.62
C ALA A 84 -20.09 -0.96 7.24
N PRO A 85 -18.89 -1.37 6.82
CA PRO A 85 -18.71 -2.11 5.58
C PRO A 85 -19.25 -3.54 5.74
N GLU A 86 -19.42 -4.24 4.62
CA GLU A 86 -19.82 -5.64 4.64
C GLU A 86 -18.84 -6.49 5.46
N PRO A 87 -19.31 -7.49 6.22
CA PRO A 87 -18.47 -8.24 7.15
C PRO A 87 -17.29 -8.96 6.50
N ARG A 88 -17.38 -9.25 5.19
CA ARG A 88 -16.30 -9.85 4.39
C ARG A 88 -15.22 -8.85 3.99
N ASP A 89 -15.57 -7.57 3.92
CA ASP A 89 -14.69 -6.46 3.52
C ASP A 89 -14.05 -5.76 4.73
N VAL A 90 -14.39 -6.16 5.95
CA VAL A 90 -13.81 -5.62 7.19
C VAL A 90 -12.36 -6.09 7.35
N SER A 91 -11.42 -5.14 7.34
CA SER A 91 -10.02 -5.41 7.69
C SER A 91 -9.80 -5.38 9.21
N TRP A 92 -9.89 -6.54 9.85
CA TRP A 92 -9.70 -6.70 11.31
C TRP A 92 -8.34 -6.22 11.81
N ARG A 93 -7.29 -6.31 10.98
CA ARG A 93 -5.95 -5.82 11.33
C ARG A 93 -5.89 -4.29 11.37
N ASN A 94 -6.69 -3.61 10.55
CA ASN A 94 -6.71 -2.15 10.51
C ASN A 94 -7.53 -1.56 11.66
N LEU A 95 -8.55 -2.26 12.15
CA LEU A 95 -9.36 -1.83 13.31
C LEU A 95 -8.54 -1.66 14.60
N ARG A 96 -7.39 -2.33 14.70
CA ARG A 96 -6.46 -2.21 15.83
C ARG A 96 -5.63 -0.92 15.81
N VAL A 97 -5.63 -0.21 14.68
CA VAL A 97 -4.89 1.04 14.52
C VAL A 97 -5.73 2.18 15.08
N SER A 98 -5.15 2.96 15.99
CA SER A 98 -5.82 4.14 16.54
C SER A 98 -6.01 5.20 15.45
N TYR A 99 -7.18 5.84 15.42
CA TYR A 99 -7.49 6.92 14.47
C TYR A 99 -6.49 8.09 14.55
N ARG A 100 -5.82 8.26 15.70
CA ARG A 100 -4.81 9.32 15.93
C ARG A 100 -3.56 9.18 15.05
N VAL A 101 -3.16 7.97 14.68
CA VAL A 101 -1.94 7.74 13.89
C VAL A 101 -2.19 7.75 12.39
N VAL A 102 -3.45 7.61 11.96
CA VAL A 102 -3.88 7.68 10.55
C VAL A 102 -3.39 8.95 9.83
N PRO A 103 -3.52 10.17 10.38
CA PRO A 103 -3.00 11.38 9.73
C PRO A 103 -1.47 11.38 9.58
N LEU A 104 -0.73 10.77 10.51
CA LEU A 104 0.73 10.68 10.42
C LEU A 104 1.15 9.79 9.24
N TYR A 105 0.49 8.64 9.06
CA TYR A 105 0.72 7.78 7.89
C TYR A 105 0.35 8.51 6.59
N ARG A 106 -0.75 9.27 6.59
CA ARG A 106 -1.17 10.07 5.43
C ARG A 106 -0.12 11.12 5.07
N LEU A 107 0.43 11.82 6.07
CA LEU A 107 1.51 12.79 5.87
C LEU A 107 2.76 12.09 5.33
N GLY A 108 3.14 10.94 5.88
CA GLY A 108 4.28 10.14 5.40
C GLY A 108 4.14 9.75 3.93
N VAL A 109 2.94 9.34 3.50
CA VAL A 109 2.66 9.02 2.08
C VAL A 109 2.76 10.26 1.20
N VAL A 110 2.25 11.41 1.63
CA VAL A 110 2.35 12.68 0.87
C VAL A 110 3.80 13.12 0.73
N ILE A 111 4.59 13.03 1.80
CA ILE A 111 6.03 13.36 1.77
C ILE A 111 6.75 12.40 0.81
N ALA A 112 6.51 11.09 0.92
CA ALA A 112 7.10 10.10 0.03
C ALA A 112 6.74 10.33 -1.45
N ALA A 113 5.47 10.64 -1.74
CA ALA A 113 5.02 10.98 -3.09
C ALA A 113 5.65 12.28 -3.63
N SER A 114 5.84 13.28 -2.76
CA SER A 114 6.50 14.54 -3.12
C SER A 114 7.98 14.30 -3.45
N LEU A 115 8.68 13.53 -2.63
CA LEU A 115 10.08 13.14 -2.88
C LEU A 115 10.22 12.33 -4.17
N LEU A 116 9.31 11.39 -4.43
CA LEU A 116 9.29 10.61 -5.67
C LEU A 116 9.07 11.52 -6.89
N THR A 117 8.19 12.52 -6.79
CA THR A 117 7.94 13.50 -7.85
C THR A 117 9.20 14.33 -8.14
N ILE A 118 9.88 14.83 -7.09
CA ILE A 118 11.13 15.58 -7.23
C ILE A 118 12.21 14.69 -7.87
N PHE A 119 12.33 13.44 -7.41
CA PHE A 119 13.28 12.48 -7.96
C PHE A 119 13.01 12.18 -9.44
N PHE A 120 11.74 12.08 -9.84
CA PHE A 120 11.34 11.88 -11.24
C PHE A 120 11.49 13.14 -12.09
N ALA A 121 11.48 14.34 -11.49
CA ALA A 121 11.70 15.58 -12.22
C ALA A 121 13.12 15.65 -12.82
N ILE A 122 14.13 15.09 -12.14
CA ILE A 122 15.54 15.07 -12.58
C ILE A 122 15.74 14.41 -13.95
N PRO A 123 15.35 13.13 -14.17
CA PRO A 123 15.50 12.49 -15.48
C PRO A 123 14.63 13.16 -16.54
N VAL A 124 13.43 13.64 -16.19
CA VAL A 124 12.55 14.34 -17.14
C VAL A 124 13.18 15.64 -17.62
N THR A 125 13.75 16.43 -16.72
CA THR A 125 14.47 17.67 -17.09
C THR A 125 15.75 17.38 -17.85
N ALA A 126 16.48 16.32 -17.51
CA ALA A 126 17.66 15.90 -18.29
C ALA A 126 17.28 15.52 -19.73
N VAL A 127 16.23 14.71 -19.91
CA VAL A 127 15.69 14.32 -21.23
C VAL A 127 15.20 15.55 -22.01
N GLN A 128 14.46 16.44 -21.36
CA GLN A 128 13.98 17.68 -21.97
C GLN A 128 15.13 18.64 -22.32
N GLY A 129 16.20 18.67 -21.52
CA GLY A 129 17.40 19.44 -21.78
C GLY A 129 18.17 18.92 -22.99
N ILE A 130 18.31 17.60 -23.13
CA ILE A 130 18.92 16.95 -24.30
C ILE A 130 18.07 17.18 -25.56
N ALA A 131 16.74 17.10 -25.46
CA ALA A 131 15.85 17.41 -26.59
C ALA A 131 15.92 18.88 -27.04
N LYS A 132 16.28 19.80 -26.14
CA LYS A 132 16.51 21.23 -26.42
C LYS A 132 17.99 21.59 -26.55
N TYR A 133 18.86 20.60 -26.71
CA TYR A 133 20.33 20.76 -26.68
C TYR A 133 20.84 21.80 -27.69
N GLU A 134 20.24 21.91 -28.88
CA GLU A 134 20.61 22.94 -29.87
C GLU A 134 20.36 24.37 -29.37
N LYS A 135 19.34 24.59 -28.54
CA LYS A 135 19.04 25.89 -27.93
C LYS A 135 19.88 26.14 -26.67
N LEU A 136 20.20 25.10 -25.90
CA LEU A 136 21.05 25.19 -24.70
C LEU A 136 22.51 25.53 -25.06
N LYS A 137 22.99 25.08 -26.21
CA LYS A 137 24.35 25.32 -26.72
C LYS A 137 24.70 26.82 -26.83
N LYS A 138 23.70 27.67 -27.03
CA LYS A 138 23.86 29.13 -27.14
C LYS A 138 23.95 29.84 -25.78
N TRP A 139 23.57 29.17 -24.69
CA TRP A 139 23.45 29.78 -23.35
C TRP A 139 24.35 29.10 -22.29
N PHE A 140 24.85 27.87 -22.51
CA PHE A 140 25.67 27.12 -21.55
C PHE A 140 26.97 26.56 -22.17
N PRO A 141 28.13 27.23 -21.97
CA PRO A 141 29.44 26.84 -22.54
C PRO A 141 29.98 25.44 -22.20
N PRO A 142 29.73 24.84 -21.01
CA PRO A 142 30.24 23.51 -20.66
C PRO A 142 29.70 22.37 -21.54
N ALA A 143 28.56 22.56 -22.21
CA ALA A 143 27.95 21.56 -23.08
C ALA A 143 28.75 21.27 -24.35
N MET A 144 29.66 22.18 -24.76
CA MET A 144 30.54 21.98 -25.92
C MET A 144 31.55 20.84 -25.72
N ALA A 145 31.94 20.51 -24.48
CA ALA A 145 32.94 19.48 -24.20
C ALA A 145 32.49 18.07 -24.64
N VAL A 146 31.17 17.81 -24.66
CA VAL A 146 30.61 16.50 -25.09
C VAL A 146 30.62 16.36 -26.62
N GLN A 147 30.73 17.46 -27.37
CA GLN A 147 30.77 17.45 -28.84
C GLN A 147 32.16 17.14 -29.41
N LEU A 148 33.21 17.09 -28.57
CA LEU A 148 34.58 16.84 -29.03
C LEU A 148 34.80 15.39 -29.53
N ILE A 149 33.89 14.46 -29.22
CA ILE A 149 33.99 13.05 -29.63
C ILE A 149 32.99 12.79 -30.77
N PRO A 150 33.45 12.59 -32.01
CA PRO A 150 32.57 12.29 -33.14
C PRO A 150 31.84 10.96 -32.90
N GLY A 151 30.52 10.94 -33.09
CA GLY A 151 29.65 9.76 -32.92
C GLY A 151 28.96 9.63 -31.56
N LEU A 152 29.57 10.12 -30.47
CA LEU A 152 28.98 10.04 -29.13
C LEU A 152 27.75 10.96 -28.99
N SER A 153 27.78 12.12 -29.66
CA SER A 153 26.67 13.08 -29.64
C SER A 153 25.37 12.50 -30.20
N SER A 154 25.42 11.72 -31.29
CA SER A 154 24.25 11.09 -31.92
C SER A 154 23.64 9.97 -31.07
N ILE A 155 24.48 9.18 -30.38
CA ILE A 155 24.01 8.13 -29.47
C ILE A 155 23.36 8.75 -28.22
N VAL A 156 24.00 9.79 -27.68
CA VAL A 156 23.52 10.51 -26.49
C VAL A 156 22.24 11.30 -26.75
N THR A 157 22.04 11.86 -27.95
CA THR A 157 20.78 12.55 -28.29
C THR A 157 19.64 11.60 -28.66
N GLY A 158 19.93 10.43 -29.25
CA GLY A 158 18.90 9.49 -29.69
C GLY A 158 18.49 8.42 -28.66
N TYR A 159 19.47 7.72 -28.06
CA TYR A 159 19.22 6.53 -27.25
C TYR A 159 19.25 6.79 -25.74
N LEU A 160 20.17 7.65 -25.27
CA LEU A 160 20.32 7.95 -23.85
C LEU A 160 19.00 8.42 -23.18
N PRO A 161 18.19 9.29 -23.81
CA PRO A 161 16.95 9.76 -23.19
C PRO A 161 15.96 8.61 -22.98
N SER A 162 15.90 7.68 -23.93
CA SER A 162 14.99 6.54 -23.90
C SER A 162 15.41 5.48 -22.88
N VAL A 163 16.71 5.22 -22.73
CA VAL A 163 17.24 4.26 -21.74
C VAL A 163 17.05 4.79 -20.32
N VAL A 164 17.41 6.07 -20.09
CA VAL A 164 17.23 6.71 -18.77
C VAL A 164 15.75 6.74 -18.39
N LEU A 165 14.87 7.17 -19.30
CA LEU A 165 13.44 7.24 -19.02
C LEU A 165 12.84 5.86 -18.71
N LYS A 166 13.19 4.82 -19.47
CA LYS A 166 12.75 3.43 -19.21
C LYS A 166 13.21 2.92 -17.84
N GLY A 167 14.47 3.19 -17.46
CA GLY A 167 15.01 2.79 -16.17
C GLY A 167 14.25 3.42 -15.00
N PHE A 168 13.96 4.73 -15.08
CA PHE A 168 13.19 5.42 -14.05
C PHE A 168 11.71 4.99 -14.02
N ILE A 169 11.08 4.76 -15.17
CA ILE A 169 9.70 4.26 -15.24
C ILE A 169 9.56 2.89 -14.56
N TYR A 170 10.58 2.03 -14.59
CA TYR A 170 10.56 0.74 -13.90
C TYR A 170 10.56 0.87 -12.37
N ILE A 171 11.17 1.93 -11.83
CA ILE A 171 11.24 2.20 -10.38
C ILE A 171 9.89 2.69 -9.84
N VAL A 172 9.10 3.41 -10.65
CA VAL A 172 7.79 3.96 -10.27
C VAL A 172 6.80 2.93 -9.72
N PRO A 173 6.48 1.81 -10.42
CA PRO A 173 5.52 0.82 -9.91
C PRO A 173 5.99 0.16 -8.60
N PHE A 174 7.31 -0.01 -8.42
CA PHE A 174 7.86 -0.53 -7.16
C PHE A 174 7.65 0.47 -6.01
N ALA A 175 7.94 1.75 -6.25
CA ALA A 175 7.69 2.81 -5.28
C ALA A 175 6.18 2.95 -4.96
N MET A 176 5.31 2.87 -5.97
CA MET A 176 3.85 2.87 -5.78
C MET A 176 3.38 1.68 -4.95
N PHE A 177 3.94 0.49 -5.16
CA PHE A 177 3.58 -0.69 -4.38
C PHE A 177 4.00 -0.57 -2.91
N ALA A 178 5.19 -0.01 -2.65
CA ALA A 178 5.65 0.30 -1.30
C ALA A 178 4.71 1.33 -0.61
N MET A 179 4.36 2.41 -1.31
CA MET A 179 3.40 3.40 -0.83
C MET A 179 2.01 2.78 -0.61
N ALA A 180 1.56 1.84 -1.46
CA ALA A 180 0.28 1.16 -1.34
C ALA A 180 0.20 0.24 -0.12
N LYS A 181 1.32 -0.38 0.29
CA LYS A 181 1.38 -1.17 1.54
C LYS A 181 1.26 -0.30 2.78
N VAL A 182 1.91 0.86 2.78
CA VAL A 182 1.84 1.83 3.89
C VAL A 182 0.50 2.56 3.90
N SER A 183 -0.04 2.89 2.73
CA SER A 183 -1.36 3.52 2.60
C SER A 183 -2.51 2.52 2.75
N GLY A 184 -2.28 1.21 2.74
CA GLY A 184 -3.31 0.22 3.07
C GLY A 184 -3.96 0.42 4.45
N TYR A 185 -3.30 1.18 5.34
CA TYR A 185 -3.84 1.64 6.62
C TYR A 185 -4.72 2.90 6.50
N VAL A 186 -4.49 3.72 5.48
CA VAL A 186 -5.22 4.95 5.17
C VAL A 186 -6.13 4.68 3.97
N SER A 187 -7.34 4.20 4.25
CA SER A 187 -8.36 3.80 3.28
C SER A 187 -8.20 4.44 1.89
N ARG A 188 -7.99 3.58 0.88
CA ARG A 188 -7.78 3.92 -0.54
C ARG A 188 -8.87 4.86 -1.11
N ARG A 189 -10.04 4.88 -0.45
CA ARG A 189 -11.22 5.69 -0.79
C ARG A 189 -11.07 7.16 -0.37
N SER A 190 -10.47 7.44 0.79
CA SER A 190 -10.40 8.82 1.32
C SER A 190 -9.46 9.72 0.52
N LEU A 191 -8.39 9.14 -0.03
CA LEU A 191 -7.43 9.86 -0.85
C LEU A 191 -8.03 10.22 -2.22
N PHE A 192 -8.69 9.28 -2.89
CA PHE A 192 -9.39 9.54 -4.14
C PHE A 192 -10.56 10.53 -3.96
N ASP A 193 -11.31 10.45 -2.87
CA ASP A 193 -12.38 11.42 -2.58
C ASP A 193 -11.83 12.82 -2.28
N THR A 194 -10.68 12.92 -1.62
CA THR A 194 -10.02 14.21 -1.35
C THR A 194 -9.50 14.83 -2.65
N ILE A 195 -8.85 14.05 -3.51
CA ILE A 195 -8.38 14.52 -4.82
C ILE A 195 -9.57 14.87 -5.72
N GLY A 196 -10.63 14.07 -5.71
CA GLY A 196 -11.87 14.34 -6.45
C GLY A 196 -12.51 15.66 -6.05
N LYS A 197 -12.69 15.91 -4.74
CA LYS A 197 -13.19 17.21 -4.24
C LYS A 197 -12.28 18.39 -4.61
N PHE A 198 -10.97 18.18 -4.61
CA PHE A 198 -9.98 19.22 -4.97
C PHE A 198 -10.07 19.61 -6.44
N ILE A 199 -10.31 18.64 -7.34
CA ILE A 199 -10.45 18.86 -8.77
C ILE A 199 -11.84 19.46 -9.10
N SER A 200 -12.89 19.04 -8.40
CA SER A 200 -14.26 19.47 -8.71
C SER A 200 -14.59 20.92 -8.26
N HIS A 201 -13.99 21.42 -7.17
CA HIS A 201 -14.36 22.74 -6.63
C HIS A 201 -13.16 23.56 -6.07
N PRO A 202 -12.31 24.15 -6.94
CA PRO A 202 -11.12 24.91 -6.51
C PRO A 202 -11.43 26.26 -5.83
N LYS A 203 -12.65 26.81 -5.93
CA LYS A 203 -13.01 28.15 -5.43
C LYS A 203 -13.45 28.21 -3.96
N ILE A 204 -13.67 27.07 -3.30
CA ILE A 204 -14.26 27.01 -1.94
C ILE A 204 -13.17 26.91 -0.84
N ILE A 205 -11.90 26.89 -1.24
CA ILE A 205 -10.75 26.65 -0.37
C ILE A 205 -10.53 27.76 0.68
N PRO A 206 -10.62 29.08 0.34
CA PRO A 206 -10.38 30.13 1.33
C PRO A 206 -11.44 30.18 2.43
N SER A 207 -12.70 29.93 2.10
CA SER A 207 -13.82 30.01 3.05
C SER A 207 -13.85 28.82 4.01
N GLN A 208 -13.48 27.62 3.54
CA GLN A 208 -13.43 26.42 4.40
C GLN A 208 -12.23 26.43 5.36
N LEU A 209 -11.09 27.00 4.93
CA LEU A 209 -9.96 27.24 5.83
C LEU A 209 -10.28 28.31 6.88
N ALA A 210 -11.01 29.37 6.51
CA ALA A 210 -11.43 30.40 7.46
C ALA A 210 -12.39 29.84 8.53
N THR A 211 -13.35 28.99 8.15
CA THR A 211 -14.27 28.35 9.11
C THR A 211 -13.57 27.30 9.96
N ALA A 212 -12.63 26.53 9.42
CA ALA A 212 -11.88 25.52 10.17
C ALA A 212 -10.87 26.13 11.16
N VAL A 213 -10.28 27.29 10.84
CA VAL A 213 -9.37 28.03 11.73
C VAL A 213 -10.13 28.84 12.78
N SER A 214 -11.34 29.32 12.46
CA SER A 214 -12.19 30.06 13.42
C SER A 214 -12.96 29.14 14.40
N ALA A 215 -12.97 27.83 14.16
CA ALA A 215 -13.66 26.84 15.00
C ALA A 215 -12.73 26.09 15.98
N GLN A 216 -11.48 26.55 16.14
CA GLN A 216 -10.50 26.06 17.10
C GLN A 216 -10.32 27.08 18.23
#